data_AF-A0A7T5E4W8-F1
#
_entry.id   AF-A0A7T5E4W8-F1
#
_cell.length_a   1.000
_cell.length_b   1.000
_cell.length_c   1.000
_cell.angle_alpha   90.00
_cell.angle_beta   90.00
_cell.angle_gamma   90.00
#
_symmetry.space_group_name_H-M   'P 1'
#
loop_
_entity.id
_entity.type
_entity.pdbx_description
1 polymer ?
#
loop_
_entity_poly.entity_id
_entity_poly.type
_entity_poly.pdbx_seq_one_letter_code
_entity_poly.pdbx_strand_id
1 'polypeptide(L)'
;MAILDDLSPVQGSKYRLEKRLSVQERLEQGKQLRQQFKRRNQAYTPADNRPDPVDILVAQAKTRVASLVPLRYARMLASPFAFLRGGAAIMIQDIAAMPTTGITVQACGDMHVSNFGVYASAERSLVFGINDFDETYPAPWEWDLKRLVASGVVAARYLGGDRAVAEATVRAIVSAYQNHLQDYASLGYLDLWYATITAEGILDTLPGNLQKPVDQMMTKARGRNHLQVLGNMTDLVDNQKHIVESPPLVVRAATLGQEEEVLTQLRAMVLSYFSSLGGDRRFLLSRYRIIDVARKVVGVGSVGTRCWVVYLEGKDNDDPLFLQVKEAQPSVLAPYSEARCGYRLPDDNQGRRVVIGQRLIQGAPDIFLGWGEYSGIHYYIRQLRDMKGSLKLEQGKFKPSALPEYGALCGWALALAHAKSGDAAMLAGYVGTGDALADGLVSFGEAYANQTEQDYDALVAAARQGRIPVAEAV
;
A
#
# COMPACT_ATOMS: atom_id res chain seq x y z
N MET A 1 -11.60 -19.22 8.13
CA MET A 1 -11.74 -20.68 8.19
C MET A 1 -13.05 -21.02 8.86
N ALA A 2 -14.17 -21.03 8.12
CA ALA A 2 -15.52 -21.18 8.68
C ALA A 2 -16.33 -22.31 8.03
N ILE A 3 -15.98 -22.71 6.81
CA ILE A 3 -16.67 -23.77 6.04
C ILE A 3 -16.02 -25.14 6.25
N LEU A 4 -14.77 -25.17 6.74
CA LEU A 4 -14.05 -26.41 7.01
C LEU A 4 -14.50 -27.10 8.31
N ASP A 5 -15.15 -26.37 9.23
CA ASP A 5 -15.69 -26.93 10.49
C ASP A 5 -17.01 -27.69 10.28
N ASP A 6 -17.71 -27.47 9.16
CA ASP A 6 -19.04 -28.03 8.88
C ASP A 6 -19.01 -29.29 7.99
N LEU A 7 -17.84 -29.73 7.50
CA LEU A 7 -17.74 -30.78 6.49
C LEU A 7 -16.95 -32.01 6.97
N SER A 8 -17.52 -32.77 7.93
CA SER A 8 -17.64 -34.25 7.94
C SER A 8 -18.09 -34.79 9.31
N PRO A 9 -19.19 -35.53 9.43
CA PRO A 9 -19.54 -36.22 10.67
C PRO A 9 -18.72 -37.51 10.80
N VAL A 10 -17.56 -37.44 11.45
CA VAL A 10 -16.94 -38.65 12.00
C VAL A 10 -17.72 -39.04 13.25
N GLN A 11 -18.50 -40.12 13.16
CA GLN A 11 -19.20 -40.71 14.30
C GLN A 11 -18.24 -40.86 15.49
N GLY A 12 -18.52 -40.14 16.59
CA GLY A 12 -17.79 -40.26 17.85
C GLY A 12 -17.00 -39.04 18.31
N SER A 13 -16.91 -37.97 17.52
CA SER A 13 -16.24 -36.73 17.95
C SER A 13 -17.24 -35.71 18.50
N LYS A 14 -17.09 -35.35 19.78
CA LYS A 14 -17.76 -34.17 20.36
C LYS A 14 -17.11 -32.92 19.76
N TYR A 15 -17.42 -32.58 18.51
CA TYR A 15 -17.21 -31.22 18.02
C TYR A 15 -18.20 -30.32 18.76
N ARG A 16 -17.76 -29.75 19.89
CA ARG A 16 -18.42 -28.58 20.45
C ARG A 16 -18.29 -27.51 19.38
N LEU A 17 -19.37 -27.25 18.66
CA LEU A 17 -19.52 -26.02 17.88
C LEU A 17 -19.31 -24.86 18.86
N GLU A 18 -18.11 -24.28 18.88
CA GLU A 18 -17.89 -23.09 19.69
C GLU A 18 -18.84 -22.02 19.18
N LYS A 19 -19.70 -21.53 20.07
CA LYS A 19 -20.67 -20.49 19.75
C LYS A 19 -19.89 -19.27 19.27
N ARG A 20 -20.06 -18.89 18.00
CA ARG A 20 -19.50 -17.63 17.49
C ARG A 20 -20.05 -16.47 18.30
N LEU A 21 -19.14 -15.60 18.74
CA LEU A 21 -19.51 -14.39 19.45
C LEU A 21 -20.36 -13.50 18.53
N SER A 22 -21.46 -13.00 19.08
CA SER A 22 -22.28 -11.96 18.46
C SER A 22 -21.46 -10.70 18.22
N VAL A 23 -21.94 -9.83 17.31
CA VAL A 23 -21.35 -8.49 17.09
C VAL A 23 -21.23 -7.73 18.42
N GLN A 24 -22.25 -7.82 19.28
CA GLN A 24 -22.26 -7.14 20.58
C GLN A 24 -21.20 -7.68 21.55
N GLU A 25 -21.02 -9.01 21.63
CA GLU A 25 -19.98 -9.61 22.47
C GLU A 25 -18.57 -9.20 22.00
N ARG A 26 -18.34 -9.14 20.69
CA ARG A 26 -17.05 -8.68 20.12
C ARG A 26 -16.80 -7.19 20.35
N LEU A 27 -17.82 -6.35 20.19
CA LEU A 27 -17.76 -4.92 20.56
C LEU A 27 -17.37 -4.77 22.03
N GLU A 28 -17.94 -5.58 22.92
CA GLU A 28 -17.64 -5.53 24.35
C GLU A 28 -16.21 -6.00 24.66
N GLN A 29 -15.73 -7.07 24.02
CA GLN A 29 -14.32 -7.48 24.12
C GLN A 29 -13.37 -6.35 23.69
N GLY A 30 -13.68 -5.67 22.58
CA GLY A 30 -12.95 -4.49 22.14
C GLY A 30 -12.93 -3.38 23.20
N LYS A 31 -14.08 -3.09 23.81
CA LYS A 31 -14.17 -2.08 24.88
C LYS A 31 -13.38 -2.46 26.12
N GLN A 32 -13.36 -3.73 26.52
CA GLN A 32 -12.63 -4.21 27.69
C GLN A 32 -11.11 -4.00 27.55
N LEU A 33 -10.57 -4.13 26.33
CA LEU A 33 -9.15 -3.86 26.06
C LEU A 33 -8.72 -2.43 26.45
N ARG A 34 -9.64 -1.47 26.53
CA ARG A 34 -9.34 -0.08 26.93
C ARG A 34 -8.83 0.05 28.37
N GLN A 35 -9.09 -0.96 29.22
CA GLN A 35 -8.59 -0.98 30.60
C GLN A 35 -7.08 -1.26 30.64
N GLN A 36 -6.60 -2.13 29.77
CA GLN A 36 -5.18 -2.49 29.65
C GLN A 36 -4.45 -1.52 28.72
N PHE A 37 -5.07 -1.16 27.60
CA PHE A 37 -4.52 -0.29 26.58
C PHE A 37 -5.37 0.97 26.46
N LYS A 38 -5.03 2.00 27.23
CA LYS A 38 -5.77 3.27 27.22
C LYS A 38 -5.61 3.95 25.87
N ARG A 39 -6.72 4.31 25.22
CA ARG A 39 -6.72 5.00 23.91
C ARG A 39 -5.94 6.31 23.87
N ARG A 40 -5.86 7.05 24.98
CA ARG A 40 -5.08 8.30 25.09
C ARG A 40 -3.57 8.05 25.17
N ASN A 41 -3.15 6.85 25.59
CA ASN A 41 -1.76 6.51 25.81
C ASN A 41 -1.14 5.98 24.52
N GLN A 42 -0.93 6.87 23.55
CA GLN A 42 -0.28 6.54 22.27
C GLN A 42 1.06 7.25 22.09
N ALA A 43 1.51 8.03 23.07
CA ALA A 43 2.74 8.83 22.96
C ALA A 43 3.95 7.98 22.53
N TYR A 44 4.76 8.55 21.63
CA TYR A 44 6.00 7.95 21.18
C TYR A 44 7.18 8.57 21.92
N THR A 45 8.12 7.73 22.33
CA THR A 45 9.43 8.14 22.84
C THR A 45 10.46 7.19 22.25
N PRO A 46 11.52 7.69 21.60
CA PRO A 46 12.57 6.85 21.06
C PRO A 46 13.24 6.02 22.16
N ALA A 47 13.63 4.78 21.85
CA ALA A 47 14.43 3.96 22.75
C ALA A 47 15.86 4.51 22.89
N ASP A 48 16.48 4.38 24.07
CA ASP A 48 17.85 4.85 24.31
C ASP A 48 18.88 4.21 23.37
N ASN A 49 18.64 2.96 22.98
CA ASN A 49 19.49 2.19 22.07
C ASN A 49 18.89 2.08 20.66
N ARG A 50 18.07 3.06 20.25
CA ARG A 50 17.45 3.08 18.92
C ARG A 50 18.53 3.00 17.82
N PRO A 51 18.47 2.00 16.93
CA PRO A 51 19.43 1.88 15.82
C PRO A 51 19.44 3.09 14.90
N ASP A 52 20.60 3.38 14.29
CA ASP A 52 20.74 4.47 13.31
C ASP A 52 19.81 4.22 12.10
N PRO A 53 18.91 5.15 11.75
CA PRO A 53 18.04 5.03 10.58
C PRO A 53 18.79 4.78 9.28
N VAL A 54 20.01 5.31 9.14
CA VAL A 54 20.82 5.14 7.94
C VAL A 54 21.37 3.71 7.84
N ASP A 55 21.74 3.08 8.96
CA ASP A 55 22.22 1.70 8.97
C ASP A 55 21.12 0.72 8.53
N ILE A 56 19.88 0.99 8.92
CA ILE A 56 18.69 0.25 8.43
C ILE A 56 18.58 0.38 6.91
N LEU A 57 18.71 1.60 6.36
CA LEU A 57 18.61 1.84 4.91
C LEU A 57 19.78 1.20 4.14
N VAL A 58 20.99 1.22 4.69
CA VAL A 58 22.18 0.58 4.13
C VAL A 58 22.03 -0.95 4.14
N ALA A 59 21.48 -1.54 5.20
CA ALA A 59 21.18 -2.96 5.24
C ALA A 59 20.19 -3.35 4.14
N GLN A 60 19.12 -2.57 3.95
CA GLN A 60 18.16 -2.76 2.86
C GLN A 60 18.75 -2.54 1.45
N ALA A 61 19.83 -1.76 1.32
CA ALA A 61 20.44 -1.49 0.02
C ALA A 61 21.17 -2.72 -0.55
N LYS A 62 21.58 -3.67 0.30
CA LYS A 62 22.34 -4.88 -0.08
C LYS A 62 21.60 -5.80 -1.05
N THR A 63 20.27 -5.84 -0.99
CA THR A 63 19.43 -6.69 -1.86
C THR A 63 18.90 -5.96 -3.10
N ARG A 64 19.23 -4.66 -3.26
CA ARG A 64 18.73 -3.82 -4.35
C ARG A 64 19.67 -3.84 -5.55
N VAL A 65 19.13 -3.48 -6.72
CA VAL A 65 19.91 -3.21 -7.93
C VAL A 65 20.88 -2.07 -7.65
N ALA A 66 22.18 -2.39 -7.60
CA ALA A 66 23.24 -1.49 -7.14
C ALA A 66 23.24 -0.13 -7.86
N SER A 67 23.03 -0.12 -9.18
CA SER A 67 23.00 1.10 -9.99
C SER A 67 21.83 2.04 -9.68
N LEU A 68 20.80 1.58 -8.98
CA LEU A 68 19.64 2.39 -8.57
C LEU A 68 19.70 2.84 -7.10
N VAL A 69 20.65 2.33 -6.31
CA VAL A 69 20.83 2.74 -4.91
C VAL A 69 21.09 4.25 -4.77
N PRO A 70 21.96 4.89 -5.59
CA PRO A 70 22.16 6.34 -5.49
C PRO A 70 20.89 7.15 -5.77
N LEU A 71 20.05 6.69 -6.72
CA LEU A 71 18.77 7.32 -7.05
C LEU A 71 17.76 7.19 -5.91
N ARG A 72 17.77 6.07 -5.16
CA ARG A 72 16.92 5.89 -3.98
C ARG A 72 17.22 6.98 -2.94
N TYR A 73 18.50 7.14 -2.60
CA TYR A 73 18.91 8.14 -1.62
C TYR A 73 18.61 9.56 -2.10
N ALA A 74 18.85 9.87 -3.39
CA ALA A 74 18.47 11.17 -3.96
C ALA A 74 16.97 11.46 -3.80
N ARG A 75 16.09 10.47 -4.06
CA ARG A 75 14.63 10.62 -3.86
C ARG A 75 14.25 10.80 -2.39
N MET A 76 14.89 10.08 -1.48
CA MET A 76 14.64 10.22 -0.04
C MET A 76 15.13 11.56 0.51
N LEU A 77 16.22 12.10 -0.04
CA LEU A 77 16.79 13.41 0.31
C LEU A 77 15.99 14.60 -0.22
N ALA A 78 14.95 14.38 -1.04
CA ALA A 78 14.16 15.46 -1.61
C ALA A 78 13.35 16.25 -0.56
N SER A 79 12.93 15.59 0.53
CA SER A 79 12.24 16.22 1.66
C SER A 79 12.03 15.23 2.81
N PRO A 80 11.74 15.69 4.05
CA PRO A 80 11.32 14.82 5.15
C PRO A 80 10.11 13.94 4.80
N PHE A 81 9.17 14.46 4.00
CA PHE A 81 8.02 13.67 3.53
C PHE A 81 8.42 12.57 2.56
N ALA A 82 9.34 12.84 1.62
CA ALA A 82 9.89 11.80 0.75
C ALA A 82 10.68 10.75 1.53
N PHE A 83 11.43 11.17 2.54
CA PHE A 83 12.12 10.27 3.47
C PHE A 83 11.16 9.32 4.20
N LEU A 84 10.08 9.84 4.80
CA LEU A 84 9.08 9.03 5.49
C LEU A 84 8.51 7.93 4.58
N ARG A 85 8.21 8.28 3.33
CA ARG A 85 7.71 7.34 2.30
C ARG A 85 8.73 6.27 1.91
N GLY A 86 10.03 6.53 2.07
CA GLY A 86 11.10 5.55 1.85
C GLY A 86 11.51 4.78 3.10
N GLY A 87 11.04 5.19 4.29
CA GLY A 87 11.49 4.75 5.60
C GLY A 87 10.53 3.85 6.35
N ALA A 88 9.76 3.00 5.67
CA ALA A 88 8.83 2.06 6.32
C ALA A 88 9.52 1.16 7.36
N ALA A 89 10.70 0.62 7.02
CA ALA A 89 11.50 -0.22 7.90
C ALA A 89 11.96 0.50 9.19
N ILE A 90 12.24 1.81 9.10
CA ILE A 90 12.68 2.61 10.26
C ILE A 90 11.52 2.73 11.25
N MET A 91 10.34 3.14 10.77
CA MET A 91 9.20 3.33 11.64
C MET A 91 8.65 2.04 12.21
N ILE A 92 8.63 0.95 11.43
CA ILE A 92 8.16 -0.30 11.98
C ILE A 92 9.06 -0.79 13.12
N GLN A 93 10.37 -0.66 12.98
CA GLN A 93 11.32 -1.03 14.02
C GLN A 93 11.06 -0.25 15.32
N ASP A 94 10.73 1.04 15.21
CA ASP A 94 10.41 1.89 16.35
C ASP A 94 9.10 1.50 17.03
N ILE A 95 8.03 1.29 16.24
CA ILE A 95 6.69 1.06 16.80
C ILE A 95 6.41 -0.42 17.12
N ALA A 96 7.23 -1.35 16.66
CA ALA A 96 7.10 -2.78 16.94
C ALA A 96 7.23 -3.09 18.43
N ALA A 97 8.05 -2.33 19.17
CA ALA A 97 8.22 -2.49 20.61
C ALA A 97 7.11 -1.79 21.43
N MET A 98 6.25 -0.98 20.81
CA MET A 98 5.17 -0.31 21.52
C MET A 98 4.06 -1.30 21.91
N PRO A 99 3.33 -1.06 23.01
CA PRO A 99 2.17 -1.86 23.37
C PRO A 99 1.12 -1.90 22.24
N THR A 100 0.59 -3.08 21.98
CA THR A 100 -0.51 -3.32 21.00
C THR A 100 -1.67 -4.04 21.68
N THR A 101 -2.89 -3.85 21.18
CA THR A 101 -4.09 -4.45 21.77
C THR A 101 -4.20 -5.96 21.51
N GLY A 102 -3.34 -6.50 20.65
CA GLY A 102 -3.42 -7.87 20.17
C GLY A 102 -4.45 -8.11 19.05
N ILE A 103 -5.20 -7.08 18.64
CA ILE A 103 -6.10 -7.20 17.49
C ILE A 103 -5.25 -7.21 16.20
N THR A 104 -5.32 -8.32 15.46
CA THR A 104 -4.54 -8.49 14.23
C THR A 104 -5.42 -8.25 13.00
N VAL A 105 -4.83 -7.61 11.99
CA VAL A 105 -5.40 -7.37 10.66
C VAL A 105 -4.39 -7.80 9.60
N GLN A 106 -4.79 -7.89 8.33
CA GLN A 106 -3.83 -7.83 7.24
C GLN A 106 -3.41 -6.37 7.07
N ALA A 107 -2.27 -5.98 7.64
CA ALA A 107 -1.77 -4.63 7.50
C ALA A 107 -1.22 -4.39 6.09
N CYS A 108 -1.26 -3.14 5.64
CA CYS A 108 -0.57 -2.65 4.45
C CYS A 108 0.95 -2.58 4.68
N GLY A 109 1.38 -2.15 5.88
CA GLY A 109 2.78 -2.05 6.28
C GLY A 109 3.49 -0.78 5.82
N ASP A 110 3.09 -0.20 4.69
CA ASP A 110 3.54 1.12 4.21
C ASP A 110 2.39 2.13 4.11
N MET A 111 1.62 2.23 5.19
CA MET A 111 0.43 3.07 5.23
C MET A 111 0.78 4.56 5.41
N HIS A 112 0.78 5.34 4.33
CA HIS A 112 1.01 6.79 4.37
C HIS A 112 0.04 7.55 3.46
N VAL A 113 -0.17 8.85 3.68
CA VAL A 113 -1.16 9.65 2.92
C VAL A 113 -0.94 9.65 1.40
N SER A 114 0.28 9.45 0.88
CA SER A 114 0.52 9.29 -0.57
C SER A 114 0.36 7.85 -1.12
N ASN A 115 -0.10 6.89 -0.30
CA ASN A 115 -0.31 5.49 -0.70
C ASN A 115 -1.79 5.23 -1.05
N PHE A 116 -2.56 6.30 -1.28
CA PHE A 116 -3.96 6.21 -1.67
C PHE A 116 -4.20 6.82 -3.04
N GLY A 117 -5.18 6.32 -3.76
CA GLY A 117 -5.53 6.85 -5.06
C GLY A 117 -6.79 6.24 -5.64
N VAL A 118 -7.17 6.81 -6.77
CA VAL A 118 -8.30 6.35 -7.57
C VAL A 118 -7.80 5.40 -8.65
N TYR A 119 -8.42 4.22 -8.73
CA TYR A 119 -8.18 3.22 -9.75
C TYR A 119 -9.51 2.70 -10.31
N ALA A 120 -9.47 2.17 -11.53
CA ALA A 120 -10.64 1.51 -12.12
C ALA A 120 -10.76 0.07 -11.58
N SER A 121 -11.96 -0.38 -11.26
CA SER A 121 -12.27 -1.79 -10.97
C SER A 121 -12.25 -2.65 -12.24
N ALA A 122 -12.50 -3.96 -12.11
CA ALA A 122 -12.68 -4.84 -13.27
C ALA A 122 -13.92 -4.44 -14.11
N GLU A 123 -14.97 -3.95 -13.44
CA GLU A 123 -16.22 -3.45 -14.00
C GLU A 123 -16.11 -2.02 -14.52
N ARG A 124 -14.90 -1.43 -14.50
CA ARG A 124 -14.59 -0.05 -14.95
C ARG A 124 -15.20 1.06 -14.08
N SER A 125 -15.67 0.74 -12.88
CA SER A 125 -16.06 1.73 -11.87
C SER A 125 -14.82 2.36 -11.25
N LEU A 126 -14.85 3.68 -10.98
CA LEU A 126 -13.76 4.34 -10.25
C LEU A 126 -13.93 4.10 -8.76
N VAL A 127 -12.88 3.53 -8.15
CA VAL A 127 -12.81 3.25 -6.73
C VAL A 127 -11.58 3.91 -6.11
N PHE A 128 -11.70 4.33 -4.86
CA PHE A 128 -10.61 4.85 -4.04
C PHE A 128 -10.11 3.79 -3.07
N GLY A 129 -8.82 3.76 -2.83
CA GLY A 129 -8.22 2.86 -1.84
C GLY A 129 -6.70 2.92 -1.84
N ILE A 130 -6.11 1.90 -1.22
CA ILE A 130 -4.65 1.72 -1.10
C ILE A 130 -4.05 1.33 -2.45
N ASN A 131 -2.84 1.82 -2.77
CA ASN A 131 -2.18 1.64 -4.06
C ASN A 131 -1.00 0.65 -4.04
N ASP A 132 -0.24 0.63 -2.94
CA ASP A 132 0.95 -0.21 -2.76
C ASP A 132 0.76 -1.19 -1.59
N PHE A 133 1.15 -2.44 -1.84
CA PHE A 133 0.94 -3.59 -0.98
C PHE A 133 2.23 -4.40 -0.81
N ASP A 134 3.39 -3.86 -1.22
CA ASP A 134 4.68 -4.55 -1.10
C ASP A 134 4.92 -5.06 0.31
N GLU A 135 4.53 -4.29 1.33
CA GLU A 135 4.81 -4.61 2.73
C GLU A 135 3.68 -5.35 3.45
N THR A 136 2.62 -5.74 2.74
CA THR A 136 1.41 -6.28 3.38
C THR A 136 1.69 -7.57 4.15
N TYR A 137 1.30 -7.61 5.43
CA TYR A 137 1.51 -8.77 6.30
C TYR A 137 0.50 -8.77 7.46
N PRO A 138 0.15 -9.94 8.04
CA PRO A 138 -0.61 -9.97 9.28
C PRO A 138 0.13 -9.19 10.38
N ALA A 139 -0.52 -8.21 10.99
CA ALA A 139 0.10 -7.36 12.00
C ALA A 139 -0.92 -6.64 12.90
N PRO A 140 -0.49 -6.07 14.03
CA PRO A 140 -1.34 -5.18 14.83
C PRO A 140 -1.84 -3.98 14.02
N TRP A 141 -3.15 -3.72 14.08
CA TRP A 141 -3.80 -2.63 13.35
C TRP A 141 -3.24 -1.24 13.70
N GLU A 142 -2.66 -1.08 14.90
CA GLU A 142 -2.05 0.16 15.35
C GLU A 142 -0.91 0.60 14.44
N TRP A 143 -0.17 -0.35 13.84
CA TRP A 143 1.02 -0.03 13.06
C TRP A 143 0.67 0.79 11.81
N ASP A 144 -0.36 0.37 11.07
CA ASP A 144 -0.83 1.12 9.90
C ASP A 144 -1.43 2.47 10.30
N LEU A 145 -2.27 2.53 11.35
CA LEU A 145 -2.89 3.79 11.75
C LEU A 145 -1.84 4.79 12.27
N LYS A 146 -0.87 4.33 13.07
CA LYS A 146 0.24 5.16 13.57
C LYS A 146 1.07 5.70 12.40
N ARG A 147 1.44 4.84 11.45
CA ARG A 147 2.18 5.27 10.24
C ARG A 147 1.39 6.29 9.44
N LEU A 148 0.08 6.08 9.29
CA LEU A 148 -0.79 7.01 8.56
C LEU A 148 -0.84 8.38 9.22
N VAL A 149 -1.10 8.46 10.53
CA VAL A 149 -1.21 9.76 11.21
C VAL A 149 0.12 10.51 11.27
N ALA A 150 1.24 9.80 11.48
CA ALA A 150 2.57 10.41 11.41
C ALA A 150 2.83 10.98 10.01
N SER A 151 2.48 10.24 8.96
CA SER A 151 2.61 10.73 7.58
C SER A 151 1.73 11.95 7.30
N GLY A 152 0.55 12.06 7.93
CA GLY A 152 -0.33 13.22 7.82
C GLY A 152 0.29 14.49 8.41
N VAL A 153 0.93 14.38 9.58
CA VAL A 153 1.65 15.50 10.20
C VAL A 153 2.86 15.92 9.35
N VAL A 154 3.68 14.96 8.90
CA VAL A 154 4.85 15.26 8.06
C VAL A 154 4.41 15.88 6.72
N ALA A 155 3.32 15.40 6.12
CA ALA A 155 2.75 16.00 4.91
C ALA A 155 2.26 17.43 5.15
N ALA A 156 1.56 17.69 6.27
CA ALA A 156 1.10 19.03 6.62
C ALA A 156 2.27 20.02 6.71
N ARG A 157 3.33 19.66 7.45
CA ARG A 157 4.55 20.47 7.56
C ARG A 157 5.23 20.68 6.22
N TYR A 158 5.40 19.62 5.44
CA TYR A 158 5.98 19.68 4.11
C TYR A 158 5.19 20.61 3.18
N LEU A 159 3.87 20.65 3.27
CA LEU A 159 3.04 21.53 2.44
C LEU A 159 2.99 22.99 2.92
N GLY A 160 3.62 23.31 4.06
CA GLY A 160 3.59 24.63 4.68
C GLY A 160 2.33 24.88 5.53
N GLY A 161 1.64 23.82 5.94
CA GLY A 161 0.55 23.88 6.91
C GLY A 161 1.06 24.10 8.33
N ASP A 162 0.27 24.79 9.15
CA ASP A 162 0.57 25.01 10.55
C ASP A 162 0.19 23.80 11.44
N ARG A 163 0.43 23.94 12.75
CA ARG A 163 0.10 22.91 13.74
C ARG A 163 -1.39 22.58 13.75
N ALA A 164 -2.27 23.57 13.55
CA ALA A 164 -3.71 23.37 13.56
C ALA A 164 -4.16 22.50 12.36
N VAL A 165 -3.58 22.72 11.17
CA VAL A 165 -3.82 21.86 10.00
C VAL A 165 -3.33 20.45 10.24
N ALA A 166 -2.15 20.28 10.83
CA ALA A 166 -1.61 18.96 11.15
C ALA A 166 -2.49 18.19 12.15
N GLU A 167 -2.91 18.85 13.23
CA GLU A 167 -3.83 18.28 14.22
C GLU A 167 -5.18 17.93 13.59
N ALA A 168 -5.78 18.86 12.84
CA ALA A 168 -7.04 18.63 12.14
C ALA A 168 -6.94 17.43 11.17
N THR A 169 -5.80 17.26 10.49
CA THR A 169 -5.54 16.12 9.61
C THR A 169 -5.55 14.80 10.36
N VAL A 170 -4.83 14.72 11.49
CA VAL A 170 -4.82 13.51 12.32
C VAL A 170 -6.20 13.19 12.86
N ARG A 171 -6.92 14.20 13.39
CA ARG A 171 -8.29 14.02 13.89
C ARG A 171 -9.21 13.53 12.78
N ALA A 172 -9.15 14.11 11.59
CA ALA A 172 -9.97 13.69 10.45
C ALA A 172 -9.70 12.24 10.02
N ILE A 173 -8.43 11.82 9.96
CA ILE A 173 -8.05 10.41 9.70
C ILE A 173 -8.69 9.49 10.74
N VAL A 174 -8.52 9.80 12.02
CA VAL A 174 -8.94 8.93 13.12
C VAL A 174 -10.47 8.87 13.24
N SER A 175 -11.16 10.00 13.12
CA SER A 175 -12.62 10.05 13.18
C SER A 175 -13.25 9.29 12.01
N ALA A 176 -12.73 9.44 10.78
CA ALA A 176 -13.21 8.67 9.64
C ALA A 176 -12.97 7.16 9.83
N TYR A 177 -11.79 6.79 10.35
CA TYR A 177 -11.48 5.39 10.68
C TYR A 177 -12.44 4.82 11.73
N GLN A 178 -12.72 5.56 12.80
CA GLN A 178 -13.65 5.17 13.86
C GLN A 178 -15.09 4.99 13.34
N ASN A 179 -15.59 5.98 12.58
CA ASN A 179 -16.96 5.99 12.08
C ASN A 179 -17.22 4.81 11.14
N HIS A 180 -16.37 4.62 10.14
CA HIS A 180 -16.56 3.54 9.18
C HIS A 180 -16.36 2.15 9.79
N LEU A 181 -15.53 1.99 10.83
CA LEU A 181 -15.49 0.74 11.58
C LEU A 181 -16.82 0.43 12.29
N GLN A 182 -17.56 1.43 12.79
CA GLN A 182 -18.89 1.20 13.35
C GLN A 182 -19.86 0.69 12.28
N ASP A 183 -19.83 1.30 11.09
CA ASP A 183 -20.66 0.88 9.97
C ASP A 183 -20.33 -0.57 9.57
N TYR A 184 -19.04 -0.86 9.37
CA TYR A 184 -18.58 -2.18 8.94
C TYR A 184 -18.75 -3.27 10.00
N ALA A 185 -18.76 -2.94 11.29
CA ALA A 185 -19.03 -3.91 12.36
C ALA A 185 -20.44 -4.52 12.26
N SER A 186 -21.38 -3.83 11.59
CA SER A 186 -22.77 -4.27 11.41
C SER A 186 -23.03 -5.08 10.14
N LEU A 187 -22.08 -5.08 9.19
CA LEU A 187 -22.25 -5.75 7.89
C LEU A 187 -22.03 -7.27 7.99
N GLY A 188 -22.75 -8.00 7.14
CA GLY A 188 -22.41 -9.39 6.84
C GLY A 188 -21.06 -9.48 6.14
N TYR A 189 -20.33 -10.60 6.32
CA TYR A 189 -19.00 -10.76 5.73
C TYR A 189 -18.97 -10.63 4.20
N LEU A 190 -20.02 -11.08 3.50
CA LEU A 190 -20.11 -10.91 2.04
C LEU A 190 -20.38 -9.45 1.64
N ASP A 191 -21.24 -8.74 2.36
CA ASP A 191 -21.50 -7.32 2.09
C ASP A 191 -20.23 -6.49 2.32
N LEU A 192 -19.50 -6.77 3.40
CA LEU A 192 -18.20 -6.18 3.67
C LEU A 192 -17.15 -6.55 2.62
N TRP A 193 -17.18 -7.79 2.13
CA TRP A 193 -16.30 -8.23 1.05
C TRP A 193 -16.55 -7.46 -0.25
N TYR A 194 -17.80 -7.15 -0.58
CA TYR A 194 -18.16 -6.37 -1.78
C TYR A 194 -18.10 -4.85 -1.57
N ALA A 195 -17.95 -4.37 -0.33
CA ALA A 195 -17.83 -2.95 -0.05
C ALA A 195 -16.61 -2.33 -0.76
N THR A 196 -16.84 -1.17 -1.38
CA THR A 196 -15.84 -0.35 -2.09
C THR A 196 -16.11 1.13 -1.81
N ILE A 197 -15.09 1.98 -1.98
CA ILE A 197 -15.22 3.44 -1.87
C ILE A 197 -15.38 3.98 -3.29
N THR A 198 -16.61 4.18 -3.73
CA THR A 198 -16.93 4.65 -5.09
C THR A 198 -16.76 6.16 -5.22
N ALA A 199 -16.66 6.64 -6.45
CA ALA A 199 -16.65 8.08 -6.73
C ALA A 199 -17.88 8.80 -6.15
N GLU A 200 -19.05 8.18 -6.31
CA GLU A 200 -20.32 8.66 -5.79
C GLU A 200 -20.28 8.72 -4.25
N GLY A 201 -19.82 7.65 -3.61
CA GLY A 201 -19.69 7.61 -2.14
C GLY A 201 -18.73 8.68 -1.60
N ILE A 202 -17.66 9.02 -2.33
CA ILE A 202 -16.77 10.13 -1.96
C ILE A 202 -17.52 11.46 -2.04
N LEU A 203 -18.24 11.71 -3.14
CA LEU A 203 -18.99 12.97 -3.32
C LEU A 203 -20.03 13.18 -2.21
N ASP A 204 -20.71 12.11 -1.79
CA ASP A 204 -21.71 12.15 -0.71
C ASP A 204 -21.10 12.52 0.65
N THR A 205 -19.81 12.20 0.88
CA THR A 205 -19.10 12.55 2.12
C THR A 205 -18.49 13.95 2.10
N LEU A 206 -18.39 14.59 0.93
CA LEU A 206 -17.73 15.89 0.78
C LEU A 206 -18.68 17.04 1.07
N PRO A 207 -18.20 18.11 1.73
CA PRO A 207 -18.94 19.37 1.81
C PRO A 207 -19.21 19.93 0.40
N GLY A 208 -20.35 20.60 0.20
CA GLY A 208 -20.82 20.99 -1.12
C GLY A 208 -19.85 21.86 -1.95
N ASN A 209 -18.98 22.64 -1.30
CA ASN A 209 -17.95 23.43 -1.99
C ASN A 209 -16.80 22.58 -2.58
N LEU A 210 -16.62 21.34 -2.10
CA LEU A 210 -15.59 20.41 -2.57
C LEU A 210 -16.14 19.36 -3.55
N GLN A 211 -17.46 19.14 -3.58
CA GLN A 211 -18.09 18.17 -4.49
C GLN A 211 -17.77 18.46 -5.97
N LYS A 212 -17.97 19.70 -6.44
CA LYS A 212 -17.77 20.05 -7.85
C LYS A 212 -16.30 19.91 -8.31
N PRO A 213 -15.28 20.41 -7.58
CA PRO A 213 -13.88 20.17 -7.93
C PRO A 213 -13.51 18.68 -7.98
N VAL A 214 -14.00 17.88 -7.03
CA VAL A 214 -13.72 16.45 -6.98
C VAL A 214 -14.44 15.70 -8.11
N ASP A 215 -15.70 16.03 -8.40
CA ASP A 215 -16.45 15.44 -9.52
C ASP A 215 -15.77 15.72 -10.88
N GLN A 216 -15.23 16.93 -11.07
CA GLN A 216 -14.43 17.26 -12.26
C GLN A 216 -13.14 16.44 -12.35
N MET A 217 -12.43 16.25 -11.22
CA MET A 217 -11.24 15.39 -11.15
C MET A 217 -11.59 13.93 -11.49
N MET A 218 -12.69 13.41 -10.95
CA MET A 218 -13.17 12.06 -11.21
C MET A 218 -13.62 11.87 -12.66
N THR A 219 -14.33 12.84 -13.24
CA THR A 219 -14.73 12.83 -14.66
C THR A 219 -13.51 12.82 -15.58
N LYS A 220 -12.47 13.60 -15.26
CA LYS A 220 -11.20 13.56 -15.99
C LYS A 220 -10.49 12.22 -15.86
N ALA A 221 -10.57 11.57 -14.69
CA ALA A 221 -10.05 10.22 -14.50
C ALA A 221 -10.85 9.16 -15.28
N ARG A 222 -12.17 9.32 -15.47
CA ARG A 222 -12.99 8.46 -16.35
C ARG A 222 -12.59 8.60 -17.82
N GLY A 223 -12.39 9.83 -18.30
CA GLY A 223 -12.17 10.13 -19.72
C GLY A 223 -10.81 9.72 -20.29
N ARG A 224 -9.78 9.48 -19.46
CA ARG A 224 -8.50 8.93 -19.90
C ARG A 224 -8.69 7.45 -20.25
N ASN A 225 -9.01 7.09 -21.49
CA ASN A 225 -9.09 5.68 -21.89
C ASN A 225 -7.72 4.99 -21.71
N HIS A 226 -7.71 3.71 -21.31
CA HIS A 226 -6.47 2.94 -21.14
C HIS A 226 -5.59 3.04 -22.39
N LEU A 227 -6.19 2.97 -23.59
CA LEU A 227 -5.51 3.14 -24.87
C LEU A 227 -4.79 4.48 -25.05
N GLN A 228 -5.33 5.59 -24.53
CA GLN A 228 -4.74 6.94 -24.68
C GLN A 228 -3.46 7.12 -23.86
N VAL A 229 -3.38 6.55 -22.66
CA VAL A 229 -2.16 6.64 -21.85
C VAL A 229 -1.12 5.63 -22.34
N LEU A 230 -1.56 4.46 -22.77
CA LEU A 230 -0.68 3.44 -23.34
C LEU A 230 -0.08 3.87 -24.69
N GLY A 231 -0.82 4.63 -25.50
CA GLY A 231 -0.30 5.24 -26.73
C GLY A 231 0.75 6.34 -26.50
N ASN A 232 0.83 6.92 -25.30
CA ASN A 232 1.90 7.84 -24.92
C ASN A 232 3.10 7.13 -24.26
N MET A 233 2.96 5.82 -23.97
CA MET A 233 4.03 5.00 -23.40
C MET A 233 4.78 4.23 -24.48
N THR A 234 4.34 4.26 -25.74
CA THR A 234 5.04 3.64 -26.86
C THR A 234 5.22 4.57 -28.05
N ASP A 235 6.38 4.48 -28.70
CA ASP A 235 6.70 5.15 -29.97
C ASP A 235 6.94 4.12 -31.07
N LEU A 236 6.66 4.50 -32.32
CA LEU A 236 6.89 3.65 -33.48
C LEU A 236 8.37 3.78 -33.94
N VAL A 237 9.13 2.69 -33.89
CA VAL A 237 10.48 2.59 -34.46
C VAL A 237 10.52 1.34 -35.34
N ASP A 238 11.02 1.47 -36.57
CA ASP A 238 11.12 0.36 -37.54
C ASP A 238 9.81 -0.44 -37.75
N ASN A 239 8.67 0.26 -37.80
CA ASN A 239 7.32 -0.30 -37.89
C ASN A 239 6.86 -1.18 -36.70
N GLN A 240 7.57 -1.13 -35.57
CA GLN A 240 7.17 -1.76 -34.32
C GLN A 240 6.96 -0.72 -33.22
N LYS A 241 5.97 -0.93 -32.35
CA LYS A 241 5.73 -0.06 -31.19
C LYS A 241 6.69 -0.48 -30.07
N HIS A 242 7.49 0.46 -29.59
CA HIS A 242 8.43 0.26 -28.50
C HIS A 242 8.11 1.14 -27.31
N ILE A 243 8.45 0.72 -26.10
CA ILE A 243 8.26 1.52 -24.89
C ILE A 243 9.14 2.77 -24.96
N VAL A 244 8.54 3.95 -24.75
CA VAL A 244 9.25 5.22 -24.68
C VAL A 244 10.20 5.21 -23.49
N GLU A 245 11.48 5.44 -23.76
CA GLU A 245 12.50 5.53 -22.73
C GLU A 245 12.50 6.89 -22.04
N SER A 246 12.79 6.86 -20.75
CA SER A 246 13.06 8.04 -19.93
C SER A 246 14.18 7.66 -18.97
N PRO A 247 15.45 7.58 -19.43
CA PRO A 247 16.54 7.15 -18.58
C PRO A 247 16.77 8.11 -17.40
N PRO A 248 17.12 7.62 -16.19
CA PRO A 248 17.24 6.20 -15.82
C PRO A 248 15.92 5.54 -15.39
N LEU A 249 14.79 6.26 -15.47
CA LEU A 249 13.48 5.88 -14.91
C LEU A 249 12.77 4.77 -15.69
N VAL A 250 12.84 4.82 -17.03
CA VAL A 250 12.32 3.79 -17.93
C VAL A 250 13.39 3.52 -18.98
N VAL A 251 13.92 2.30 -19.01
CA VAL A 251 14.96 1.90 -19.97
C VAL A 251 14.63 0.51 -20.48
N ARG A 252 14.56 0.34 -21.81
CA ARG A 252 14.27 -0.95 -22.45
C ARG A 252 15.36 -1.96 -22.13
N ALA A 253 14.98 -3.22 -22.06
CA ALA A 253 15.91 -4.33 -21.87
C ALA A 253 16.94 -4.39 -23.00
N ALA A 254 16.54 -4.07 -24.23
CA ALA A 254 17.42 -3.94 -25.39
C ALA A 254 18.53 -2.89 -25.17
N THR A 255 18.16 -1.69 -24.72
CA THR A 255 19.11 -0.60 -24.42
C THR A 255 20.06 -0.95 -23.27
N LEU A 256 19.62 -1.77 -22.33
CA LEU A 256 20.46 -2.29 -21.25
C LEU A 256 21.38 -3.45 -21.70
N GLY A 257 21.22 -3.98 -22.92
CA GLY A 257 21.90 -5.20 -23.36
C GLY A 257 21.42 -6.47 -22.64
N GLN A 258 20.21 -6.45 -22.09
CA GLN A 258 19.65 -7.52 -21.24
C GLN A 258 18.41 -8.20 -21.86
N GLU A 259 18.07 -7.88 -23.11
CA GLU A 259 16.82 -8.34 -23.73
C GLU A 259 16.67 -9.87 -23.75
N GLU A 260 17.66 -10.59 -24.27
CA GLU A 260 17.61 -12.05 -24.36
C GLU A 260 17.51 -12.72 -22.98
N GLU A 261 18.28 -12.20 -22.01
CA GLU A 261 18.26 -12.66 -20.62
C GLU A 261 16.86 -12.45 -20.02
N VAL A 262 16.33 -11.23 -20.08
CA VAL A 262 15.03 -10.88 -19.51
C VAL A 262 13.89 -11.65 -20.16
N LEU A 263 13.90 -11.82 -21.49
CA LEU A 263 12.88 -12.63 -22.18
C LEU A 263 12.96 -14.11 -21.78
N THR A 264 14.16 -14.65 -21.57
CA THR A 264 14.35 -16.02 -21.07
C THR A 264 13.79 -16.16 -19.65
N GLN A 265 14.09 -15.20 -18.77
CA GLN A 265 13.53 -15.18 -17.40
C GLN A 265 12.00 -15.10 -17.42
N LEU A 266 11.43 -14.20 -18.23
CA LEU A 266 9.99 -14.04 -18.37
C LEU A 266 9.34 -15.34 -18.86
N ARG A 267 9.87 -15.95 -19.93
CA ARG A 267 9.37 -17.23 -20.48
C ARG A 267 9.40 -18.35 -19.44
N ALA A 268 10.47 -18.46 -18.67
CA ALA A 268 10.57 -19.46 -17.60
C ALA A 268 9.57 -19.20 -16.46
N MET A 269 9.33 -17.93 -16.12
CA MET A 269 8.36 -17.53 -15.08
C MET A 269 6.89 -17.68 -15.51
N VAL A 270 6.58 -17.66 -16.82
CA VAL A 270 5.20 -17.74 -17.34
C VAL A 270 4.42 -18.91 -16.73
N LEU A 271 5.01 -20.11 -16.65
CA LEU A 271 4.33 -21.29 -16.10
C LEU A 271 3.96 -21.10 -14.62
N SER A 272 4.91 -20.60 -13.82
CA SER A 272 4.68 -20.28 -12.40
C SER A 272 3.59 -19.22 -12.25
N TYR A 273 3.64 -18.15 -13.04
CA TYR A 273 2.63 -17.10 -13.05
C TYR A 273 1.24 -17.61 -13.46
N PHE A 274 1.14 -18.38 -14.54
CA PHE A 274 -0.12 -18.90 -15.03
C PHE A 274 -0.77 -19.86 -14.03
N SER A 275 0.04 -20.59 -13.25
CA SER A 275 -0.48 -21.43 -12.16
C SER A 275 -1.20 -20.63 -11.06
N SER A 276 -0.87 -19.34 -10.90
CA SER A 276 -1.50 -18.43 -9.93
C SER A 276 -2.81 -17.77 -10.40
N LEU A 277 -3.12 -17.88 -11.70
CA LEU A 277 -4.30 -17.27 -12.33
C LEU A 277 -5.44 -18.28 -12.51
N GLY A 278 -6.68 -17.76 -12.56
CA GLY A 278 -7.85 -18.52 -13.01
C GLY A 278 -7.72 -18.96 -14.48
N GLY A 279 -8.35 -20.07 -14.85
CA GLY A 279 -8.26 -20.63 -16.21
C GLY A 279 -8.78 -19.68 -17.30
N ASP A 280 -9.83 -18.92 -16.97
CA ASP A 280 -10.40 -17.85 -17.80
C ASP A 280 -9.41 -16.70 -18.03
N ARG A 281 -8.69 -16.28 -17.00
CA ARG A 281 -7.64 -15.23 -17.11
C ARG A 281 -6.41 -15.72 -17.86
N ARG A 282 -6.01 -16.98 -17.69
CA ARG A 282 -4.95 -17.61 -18.50
C ARG A 282 -5.31 -17.60 -19.98
N PHE A 283 -6.52 -18.02 -20.33
CA PHE A 283 -7.00 -18.04 -21.72
C PHE A 283 -7.03 -16.63 -22.34
N LEU A 284 -7.49 -15.63 -21.59
CA LEU A 284 -7.46 -14.25 -22.06
C LEU A 284 -6.02 -13.79 -22.34
N LEU A 285 -5.11 -14.02 -21.39
CA LEU A 285 -3.73 -13.56 -21.52
C LEU A 285 -2.95 -14.30 -22.61
N SER A 286 -3.25 -15.57 -22.88
CA SER A 286 -2.60 -16.35 -23.96
C SER A 286 -2.90 -15.83 -25.37
N ARG A 287 -3.81 -14.87 -25.52
CA ARG A 287 -4.11 -14.20 -26.79
C ARG A 287 -3.19 -13.00 -27.07
N TYR A 288 -2.32 -12.64 -26.12
CA TYR A 288 -1.39 -11.54 -26.23
C TYR A 288 0.03 -12.03 -26.50
N ARG A 289 0.79 -11.30 -27.32
CA ARG A 289 2.22 -11.52 -27.59
C ARG A 289 3.06 -10.42 -26.96
N ILE A 290 4.22 -10.76 -26.41
CA ILE A 290 5.19 -9.78 -25.89
C ILE A 290 5.81 -9.04 -27.08
N ILE A 291 5.84 -7.72 -27.01
CA ILE A 291 6.42 -6.84 -28.03
C ILE A 291 7.70 -6.18 -27.53
N ASP A 292 7.67 -5.64 -26.31
CA ASP A 292 8.80 -4.92 -25.75
C ASP A 292 8.82 -5.06 -24.21
N VAL A 293 9.99 -4.88 -23.61
CA VAL A 293 10.19 -4.96 -22.17
C VAL A 293 11.10 -3.84 -21.71
N ALA A 294 10.70 -3.12 -20.67
CA ALA A 294 11.49 -2.04 -20.08
C ALA A 294 11.59 -2.14 -18.57
N ARG A 295 12.77 -1.87 -18.02
CA ARG A 295 12.96 -1.68 -16.58
C ARG A 295 12.34 -0.35 -16.19
N LYS A 296 11.53 -0.34 -15.13
CA LYS A 296 10.91 0.87 -14.57
C LYS A 296 11.32 1.08 -13.13
N VAL A 297 11.77 2.29 -12.80
CA VAL A 297 12.00 2.72 -11.41
C VAL A 297 10.67 3.16 -10.78
N VAL A 298 10.29 2.52 -9.67
CA VAL A 298 9.00 2.74 -9.00
C VAL A 298 9.15 3.31 -7.59
N GLY A 299 8.23 4.21 -7.20
CA GLY A 299 8.08 4.70 -5.83
C GLY A 299 9.31 5.41 -5.25
N VAL A 300 9.31 5.59 -3.92
CA VAL A 300 10.50 6.00 -3.15
C VAL A 300 11.06 4.80 -2.38
N GLY A 301 10.19 4.07 -1.66
CA GLY A 301 10.57 2.86 -0.92
C GLY A 301 11.00 1.68 -1.79
N SER A 302 10.40 1.51 -2.97
CA SER A 302 10.70 0.39 -3.89
C SER A 302 11.83 0.71 -4.90
N VAL A 303 12.51 1.86 -4.81
CA VAL A 303 13.61 2.20 -5.74
C VAL A 303 14.74 1.19 -5.58
N GLY A 304 15.10 0.52 -6.68
CA GLY A 304 16.13 -0.51 -6.69
C GLY A 304 15.61 -1.94 -6.49
N THR A 305 14.31 -2.18 -6.34
CA THR A 305 13.75 -3.53 -6.58
C THR A 305 13.59 -3.77 -8.08
N ARG A 306 13.68 -5.03 -8.54
CA ARG A 306 13.48 -5.33 -9.96
C ARG A 306 12.02 -5.08 -10.33
N CYS A 307 11.79 -4.20 -11.29
CA CYS A 307 10.47 -3.90 -11.82
C CYS A 307 10.56 -3.78 -13.34
N TRP A 308 9.85 -4.67 -14.03
CA TRP A 308 9.75 -4.71 -15.49
C TRP A 308 8.34 -4.31 -15.92
N VAL A 309 8.27 -3.57 -17.01
CA VAL A 309 7.05 -3.30 -17.77
C VAL A 309 7.14 -4.14 -19.03
N VAL A 310 6.18 -5.03 -19.21
CA VAL A 310 6.05 -5.88 -20.40
C VAL A 310 4.93 -5.28 -21.23
N TYR A 311 5.27 -4.82 -22.44
CA TYR A 311 4.31 -4.39 -23.45
C TYR A 311 3.88 -5.61 -24.27
N LEU A 312 2.56 -5.81 -24.36
CA LEU A 312 1.95 -6.88 -25.13
C LEU A 312 0.90 -6.34 -26.12
N GLU A 313 0.71 -7.05 -27.21
CA GLU A 313 -0.35 -6.78 -28.20
C GLU A 313 -1.23 -8.02 -28.36
N GLY A 314 -2.55 -7.80 -28.44
CA GLY A 314 -3.54 -8.84 -28.66
C GLY A 314 -3.90 -9.00 -30.14
N LYS A 315 -5.14 -8.65 -30.48
CA LYS A 315 -5.71 -8.77 -31.83
C LYS A 315 -4.84 -8.10 -32.91
N ASP A 316 -4.42 -6.88 -32.65
CA ASP A 316 -3.69 -6.01 -33.56
C ASP A 316 -2.91 -4.96 -32.74
N ASN A 317 -2.25 -4.02 -33.42
CA ASN A 317 -1.42 -3.01 -32.78
C ASN A 317 -2.25 -1.96 -32.00
N ASP A 318 -3.58 -1.99 -32.08
CA ASP A 318 -4.51 -1.13 -31.34
C ASP A 318 -5.18 -1.87 -30.16
N ASP A 319 -4.69 -3.07 -29.84
CA ASP A 319 -5.07 -3.86 -28.66
C ASP A 319 -3.87 -4.03 -27.67
N PRO A 320 -3.34 -2.92 -27.10
CA PRO A 320 -2.20 -2.95 -26.20
C PRO A 320 -2.58 -3.37 -24.77
N LEU A 321 -1.71 -4.17 -24.15
CA LEU A 321 -1.74 -4.51 -22.74
C LEU A 321 -0.35 -4.28 -22.14
N PHE A 322 -0.29 -3.70 -20.94
CA PHE A 322 0.94 -3.54 -20.21
C PHE A 322 0.84 -4.30 -18.91
N LEU A 323 1.79 -5.19 -18.66
CA LEU A 323 1.95 -5.87 -17.38
C LEU A 323 3.14 -5.29 -16.64
N GLN A 324 3.00 -5.13 -15.33
CA GLN A 324 4.08 -4.84 -14.41
C GLN A 324 4.48 -6.13 -13.71
N VAL A 325 5.75 -6.51 -13.82
CA VAL A 325 6.38 -7.61 -13.10
C VAL A 325 7.29 -7.00 -12.04
N LYS A 326 6.95 -7.17 -10.76
CA LYS A 326 7.66 -6.53 -9.65
C LYS A 326 8.17 -7.57 -8.67
N GLU A 327 9.45 -7.47 -8.32
CA GLU A 327 10.09 -8.30 -7.31
C GLU A 327 9.44 -8.07 -5.95
N ALA A 328 9.10 -9.16 -5.27
CA ALA A 328 8.58 -9.16 -3.92
C ALA A 328 9.66 -9.60 -2.94
N GLN A 329 10.00 -8.73 -2.01
CA GLN A 329 10.92 -9.03 -0.91
C GLN A 329 10.14 -9.41 0.36
N PRO A 330 10.80 -10.00 1.38
CA PRO A 330 10.21 -10.14 2.71
C PRO A 330 9.67 -8.80 3.21
N SER A 331 8.45 -8.82 3.76
CA SER A 331 7.84 -7.62 4.34
C SER A 331 8.68 -7.08 5.51
N VAL A 332 8.78 -5.76 5.64
CA VAL A 332 9.38 -5.08 6.80
C VAL A 332 8.64 -5.36 8.10
N LEU A 333 7.37 -5.80 8.02
CA LEU A 333 6.58 -6.20 9.18
C LEU A 333 6.95 -7.61 9.66
N ALA A 334 7.47 -8.47 8.78
CA ALA A 334 7.65 -9.89 9.06
C ALA A 334 8.57 -10.21 10.24
N PRO A 335 9.71 -9.51 10.46
CA PRO A 335 10.58 -9.79 11.61
C PRO A 335 9.94 -9.48 12.96
N TYR A 336 8.96 -8.58 13.00
CA TYR A 336 8.33 -8.08 14.21
C TYR A 336 6.96 -8.70 14.47
N SER A 337 6.33 -9.20 13.41
CA SER A 337 5.03 -9.82 13.52
C SER A 337 5.18 -11.24 14.06
N GLU A 338 4.97 -11.39 15.36
CA GLU A 338 4.79 -12.70 16.00
C GLU A 338 3.41 -13.32 15.71
N ALA A 339 2.76 -12.96 14.60
CA ALA A 339 1.32 -13.08 14.36
C ALA A 339 0.68 -14.27 15.09
N ARG A 340 0.05 -14.00 16.24
CA ARG A 340 -0.96 -14.88 16.87
C ARG A 340 -2.29 -14.76 16.14
N CYS A 341 -2.23 -14.57 14.81
CA CYS A 341 -3.41 -14.58 13.97
C CYS A 341 -3.83 -16.04 13.82
N GLY A 342 -5.10 -16.37 14.06
CA GLY A 342 -5.62 -17.74 13.87
C GLY A 342 -5.49 -18.26 12.41
N TYR A 343 -5.01 -17.41 11.50
CA TYR A 343 -4.69 -17.73 10.12
C TYR A 343 -3.45 -16.95 9.66
N ARG A 344 -2.35 -17.65 9.37
CA ARG A 344 -1.14 -17.09 8.75
C ARG A 344 -1.20 -17.34 7.25
N LEU A 345 -1.03 -16.28 6.45
CA LEU A 345 -0.89 -16.41 5.01
C LEU A 345 0.42 -17.13 4.67
N PRO A 346 0.45 -17.99 3.62
CA PRO A 346 1.69 -18.54 3.12
C PRO A 346 2.67 -17.42 2.74
N ASP A 347 3.86 -17.44 3.33
CA ASP A 347 4.96 -16.50 3.08
C ASP A 347 6.23 -17.21 2.57
N ASP A 348 6.08 -18.47 2.17
CA ASP A 348 7.07 -19.25 1.41
C ASP A 348 7.37 -18.59 0.05
N ASN A 349 6.38 -17.93 -0.54
CA ASN A 349 6.53 -17.10 -1.74
C ASN A 349 6.07 -15.66 -1.47
N GLN A 350 7.00 -14.70 -1.57
CA GLN A 350 6.73 -13.30 -1.24
C GLN A 350 5.79 -12.62 -2.25
N GLY A 351 5.77 -13.07 -3.51
CA GLY A 351 4.80 -12.60 -4.52
C GLY A 351 3.39 -13.05 -4.17
N ARG A 352 3.24 -14.31 -3.73
CA ARG A 352 1.97 -14.86 -3.25
C ARG A 352 1.46 -14.10 -2.03
N ARG A 353 2.34 -13.78 -1.06
CA ARG A 353 2.02 -12.95 0.10
C ARG A 353 1.41 -11.61 -0.32
N VAL A 354 2.09 -10.88 -1.19
CA VAL A 354 1.62 -9.57 -1.69
C VAL A 354 0.25 -9.71 -2.36
N VAL A 355 0.09 -10.69 -3.26
CA VAL A 355 -1.15 -10.89 -4.02
C VAL A 355 -2.32 -11.24 -3.10
N ILE A 356 -2.15 -12.18 -2.17
CA ILE A 356 -3.24 -12.56 -1.26
C ILE A 356 -3.56 -11.41 -0.31
N GLY A 357 -2.55 -10.74 0.26
CA GLY A 357 -2.76 -9.56 1.09
C GLY A 357 -3.53 -8.47 0.36
N GLN A 358 -3.11 -8.11 -0.85
CA GLN A 358 -3.81 -7.16 -1.72
C GLN A 358 -5.26 -7.59 -1.98
N ARG A 359 -5.52 -8.86 -2.29
CA ARG A 359 -6.90 -9.36 -2.50
C ARG A 359 -7.78 -9.29 -1.24
N LEU A 360 -7.20 -9.37 -0.05
CA LEU A 360 -7.95 -9.25 1.22
C LEU A 360 -8.34 -7.81 1.52
N ILE A 361 -7.45 -6.84 1.27
CA ILE A 361 -7.63 -5.47 1.74
C ILE A 361 -7.91 -4.44 0.65
N GLN A 362 -7.77 -4.81 -0.63
CA GLN A 362 -8.16 -3.97 -1.76
C GLN A 362 -9.57 -4.36 -2.24
N GLY A 363 -10.45 -3.37 -2.42
CA GLY A 363 -11.84 -3.60 -2.80
C GLY A 363 -12.04 -4.22 -4.19
N ALA A 364 -11.16 -3.90 -5.15
CA ALA A 364 -11.24 -4.39 -6.53
C ALA A 364 -9.85 -4.64 -7.13
N PRO A 365 -9.20 -5.77 -6.81
CA PRO A 365 -7.88 -6.09 -7.34
C PRO A 365 -7.89 -6.29 -8.86
N ASP A 366 -6.73 -6.10 -9.48
CA ASP A 366 -6.57 -6.28 -10.93
C ASP A 366 -6.83 -7.73 -11.37
N ILE A 367 -7.42 -7.90 -12.55
CA ILE A 367 -7.81 -9.21 -13.08
C ILE A 367 -6.62 -10.10 -13.45
N PHE A 368 -5.45 -9.51 -13.69
CA PHE A 368 -4.19 -10.19 -13.96
C PHE A 368 -3.28 -10.24 -12.73
N LEU A 369 -3.76 -9.82 -11.55
CA LEU A 369 -3.00 -9.89 -10.31
C LEU A 369 -2.70 -11.36 -9.96
N GLY A 370 -1.44 -11.74 -10.08
CA GLY A 370 -0.92 -13.07 -9.76
C GLY A 370 0.55 -13.01 -9.36
N TRP A 371 1.16 -14.15 -9.10
CA TRP A 371 2.55 -14.25 -8.64
C TRP A 371 3.31 -15.32 -9.42
N GLY A 372 4.61 -15.14 -9.54
CA GLY A 372 5.52 -16.09 -10.19
C GLY A 372 6.86 -16.14 -9.47
N GLU A 373 7.69 -17.09 -9.86
CA GLU A 373 9.03 -17.25 -9.33
C GLU A 373 9.99 -17.60 -10.47
N TYR A 374 11.20 -17.06 -10.39
CA TYR A 374 12.31 -17.49 -11.23
C TYR A 374 13.61 -17.45 -10.43
N SER A 375 14.36 -18.56 -10.45
CA SER A 375 15.65 -18.69 -9.78
C SER A 375 15.64 -18.24 -8.30
N GLY A 376 14.60 -18.62 -7.55
CA GLY A 376 14.42 -18.25 -6.14
C GLY A 376 14.02 -16.78 -5.90
N ILE A 377 13.85 -15.99 -6.95
CA ILE A 377 13.32 -14.62 -6.84
C ILE A 377 11.80 -14.65 -7.04
N HIS A 378 11.07 -14.12 -6.07
CA HIS A 378 9.62 -14.04 -6.10
C HIS A 378 9.15 -12.75 -6.78
N TYR A 379 8.13 -12.86 -7.60
CA TYR A 379 7.51 -11.74 -8.29
C TYR A 379 6.01 -11.73 -8.09
N TYR A 380 5.41 -10.55 -8.09
CA TYR A 380 3.99 -10.39 -8.39
C TYR A 380 3.83 -9.64 -9.71
N ILE A 381 2.73 -9.95 -10.39
CA ILE A 381 2.43 -9.46 -11.74
C ILE A 381 1.02 -8.90 -11.72
N ARG A 382 0.85 -7.72 -12.30
CA ARG A 382 -0.46 -7.05 -12.43
C ARG A 382 -0.51 -6.24 -13.71
N GLN A 383 -1.70 -5.88 -14.18
CA GLN A 383 -1.83 -4.88 -15.21
C GLN A 383 -1.23 -3.55 -14.74
N LEU A 384 -0.34 -2.98 -15.55
CA LEU A 384 0.11 -1.61 -15.38
C LEU A 384 -1.00 -0.68 -15.86
N ARG A 385 -1.84 -0.24 -14.92
CA ARG A 385 -2.79 0.85 -15.15
C ARG A 385 -2.09 2.15 -14.82
N ASP A 386 -2.20 3.15 -15.68
CA ASP A 386 -1.90 4.51 -15.25
C ASP A 386 -2.81 4.82 -14.05
N MET A 387 -2.23 5.12 -12.90
CA MET A 387 -3.00 5.47 -11.71
C MET A 387 -3.57 6.86 -11.93
N LYS A 388 -4.75 6.91 -12.56
CA LYS A 388 -5.33 8.12 -13.15
C LYS A 388 -5.58 9.26 -12.14
N GLY A 389 -5.49 9.01 -10.82
CA GLY A 389 -5.84 9.98 -9.79
C GLY A 389 -5.12 9.86 -8.44
N SER A 390 -3.89 9.34 -8.36
CA SER A 390 -3.12 9.50 -7.10
C SER A 390 -2.90 10.99 -6.85
N LEU A 391 -3.35 11.50 -5.70
CA LEU A 391 -3.23 12.90 -5.35
C LEU A 391 -1.76 13.27 -5.13
N LYS A 392 -1.26 14.23 -5.90
CA LYS A 392 0.12 14.72 -5.75
C LYS A 392 0.16 15.80 -4.68
N LEU A 393 0.72 15.46 -3.52
CA LEU A 393 1.00 16.40 -2.44
C LEU A 393 2.29 17.16 -2.81
N GLU A 394 2.14 18.24 -3.56
CA GLU A 394 3.24 19.10 -4.01
C GLU A 394 3.08 20.50 -3.43
N GLN A 395 4.16 21.07 -2.87
CA GLN A 395 4.19 22.45 -2.41
C GLN A 395 3.76 23.41 -3.53
N GLY A 396 2.94 24.40 -3.18
CA GLY A 396 2.42 25.39 -4.13
C GLY A 396 1.32 24.90 -5.07
N LYS A 397 1.07 23.59 -5.17
CA LYS A 397 -0.03 23.01 -5.98
C LYS A 397 -1.15 22.43 -5.14
N PHE A 398 -0.82 21.87 -3.97
CA PHE A 398 -1.81 21.37 -3.02
C PHE A 398 -1.99 22.35 -1.86
N LYS A 399 -3.25 22.69 -1.53
CA LYS A 399 -3.57 23.61 -0.43
C LYS A 399 -3.52 22.85 0.90
N PRO A 400 -2.68 23.25 1.88
CA PRO A 400 -2.62 22.58 3.18
C PRO A 400 -3.98 22.47 3.88
N SER A 401 -4.84 23.46 3.73
CA SER A 401 -6.18 23.48 4.31
C SER A 401 -7.12 22.39 3.81
N ALA A 402 -6.81 21.72 2.69
CA ALA A 402 -7.58 20.60 2.15
C ALA A 402 -7.05 19.22 2.62
N LEU A 403 -5.97 19.21 3.40
CA LEU A 403 -5.36 17.98 3.89
C LEU A 403 -6.26 17.22 4.89
N PRO A 404 -7.04 17.87 5.79
CA PRO A 404 -7.96 17.15 6.67
C PRO A 404 -9.02 16.34 5.92
N GLU A 405 -9.65 16.90 4.88
CA GLU A 405 -10.65 16.19 4.08
C GLU A 405 -10.03 15.02 3.33
N TYR A 406 -8.81 15.19 2.79
CA TYR A 406 -8.08 14.08 2.20
C TYR A 406 -7.68 13.02 3.23
N GLY A 407 -7.31 13.45 4.43
CA GLY A 407 -7.01 12.58 5.57
C GLY A 407 -8.22 11.73 5.96
N ALA A 408 -9.42 12.30 5.97
CA ALA A 408 -10.66 11.55 6.22
C ALA A 408 -10.86 10.42 5.18
N LEU A 409 -10.61 10.68 3.89
CA LEU A 409 -10.67 9.63 2.86
C LEU A 409 -9.62 8.52 3.10
N CYS A 410 -8.41 8.89 3.52
CA CYS A 410 -7.37 7.91 3.89
C CYS A 410 -7.81 7.05 5.08
N GLY A 411 -8.42 7.67 6.11
CA GLY A 411 -8.97 6.99 7.28
C GLY A 411 -10.10 6.02 6.92
N TRP A 412 -10.99 6.41 5.99
CA TRP A 412 -12.03 5.54 5.46
C TRP A 412 -11.44 4.32 4.72
N ALA A 413 -10.51 4.54 3.79
CA ALA A 413 -9.86 3.46 3.06
C ALA A 413 -9.12 2.47 3.99
N LEU A 414 -8.48 2.98 5.05
CA LEU A 414 -7.86 2.15 6.07
C LEU A 414 -8.89 1.33 6.88
N ALA A 415 -10.02 1.94 7.26
CA ALA A 415 -11.09 1.24 7.97
C ALA A 415 -11.66 0.09 7.14
N LEU A 416 -11.87 0.31 5.85
CA LEU A 416 -12.35 -0.75 4.95
C LEU A 416 -11.35 -1.90 4.84
N ALA A 417 -10.06 -1.59 4.67
CA ALA A 417 -8.98 -2.59 4.61
C ALA A 417 -8.91 -3.44 5.90
N HIS A 418 -8.94 -2.79 7.06
CA HIS A 418 -8.88 -3.48 8.35
C HIS A 418 -10.16 -4.26 8.66
N ALA A 419 -11.33 -3.74 8.30
CA ALA A 419 -12.59 -4.44 8.50
C ALA A 419 -12.68 -5.72 7.63
N LYS A 420 -12.21 -5.69 6.39
CA LYS A 420 -12.20 -6.86 5.49
C LYS A 420 -11.31 -8.01 5.98
N SER A 421 -10.23 -7.69 6.67
CA SER A 421 -9.18 -8.66 7.03
C SER A 421 -9.08 -8.99 8.52
N GLY A 422 -9.69 -8.20 9.39
CA GLY A 422 -9.72 -8.41 10.82
C GLY A 422 -11.12 -8.36 11.41
N ASP A 423 -11.19 -8.26 12.74
CA ASP A 423 -12.46 -8.21 13.45
C ASP A 423 -12.98 -6.77 13.57
N ALA A 424 -13.80 -6.36 12.59
CA ALA A 424 -14.38 -5.01 12.54
C ALA A 424 -15.13 -4.63 13.83
N ALA A 425 -15.86 -5.58 14.43
CA ALA A 425 -16.61 -5.34 15.66
C ALA A 425 -15.70 -5.17 16.88
N MET A 426 -14.67 -6.00 17.04
CA MET A 426 -13.70 -5.84 18.12
C MET A 426 -12.88 -4.54 17.96
N LEU A 427 -12.48 -4.19 16.74
CA LEU A 427 -11.83 -2.92 16.45
C LEU A 427 -12.75 -1.74 16.79
N ALA A 428 -13.98 -1.72 16.26
CA ALA A 428 -14.99 -0.70 16.54
C ALA A 428 -15.23 -0.53 18.05
N GLY A 429 -15.28 -1.65 18.77
CA GLY A 429 -15.39 -1.71 20.22
C GLY A 429 -14.19 -1.09 20.92
N TYR A 430 -12.97 -1.37 20.49
CA TYR A 430 -11.78 -0.75 21.06
C TYR A 430 -11.71 0.74 20.74
N VAL A 431 -11.73 1.12 19.46
CA VAL A 431 -11.50 2.50 19.00
C VAL A 431 -12.58 3.46 19.48
N GLY A 432 -13.83 3.00 19.58
CA GLY A 432 -14.98 3.80 20.01
C GLY A 432 -15.25 5.01 19.11
N THR A 433 -16.09 5.92 19.59
CA THR A 433 -16.60 7.09 18.82
C THR A 433 -16.16 8.44 19.38
N GLY A 434 -15.48 8.47 20.53
CA GLY A 434 -15.01 9.71 21.15
C GLY A 434 -13.54 10.04 20.86
N ASP A 435 -13.15 11.26 21.20
CA ASP A 435 -11.86 11.86 20.82
C ASP A 435 -10.62 11.28 21.49
N ALA A 436 -10.79 10.42 22.50
CA ALA A 436 -9.69 9.89 23.29
C ALA A 436 -8.59 9.19 22.45
N LEU A 437 -8.95 8.52 21.36
CA LEU A 437 -7.97 7.93 20.45
C LEU A 437 -7.29 9.00 19.59
N ALA A 438 -8.05 9.95 19.07
CA ALA A 438 -7.54 11.05 18.28
C ALA A 438 -6.56 11.92 19.09
N ASP A 439 -6.88 12.24 20.34
CA ASP A 439 -6.00 13.00 21.25
C ASP A 439 -4.64 12.30 21.44
N GLY A 440 -4.66 10.97 21.64
CA GLY A 440 -3.45 10.17 21.75
C GLY A 440 -2.66 10.16 20.44
N LEU A 441 -3.34 9.97 19.31
CA LEU A 441 -2.70 9.87 18.00
C LEU A 441 -2.21 11.22 17.44
N VAL A 442 -2.79 12.35 17.84
CA VAL A 442 -2.24 13.69 17.58
C VAL A 442 -0.89 13.81 18.27
N SER A 443 -0.82 13.47 19.56
CA SER A 443 0.43 13.50 20.33
C SER A 443 1.49 12.56 19.75
N PHE A 444 1.08 11.34 19.36
CA PHE A 444 1.94 10.40 18.64
C PHE A 444 2.45 10.97 17.32
N GLY A 445 1.55 11.48 16.48
CA GLY A 445 1.85 11.98 15.15
C GLY A 445 2.84 13.14 15.18
N GLU A 446 2.68 14.07 16.13
CA GLU A 446 3.63 15.17 16.35
C GLU A 446 5.01 14.67 16.79
N ALA A 447 5.05 13.78 17.80
CA ALA A 447 6.31 13.23 18.31
C ALA A 447 7.06 12.45 17.22
N TYR A 448 6.34 11.64 16.45
CA TYR A 448 6.93 10.82 15.40
C TYR A 448 7.33 11.66 14.16
N ALA A 449 6.60 12.74 13.85
CA ALA A 449 7.02 13.70 12.83
C ALA A 449 8.35 14.38 13.19
N ASN A 450 8.55 14.74 14.46
CA ASN A 450 9.84 15.26 14.93
C ASN A 450 10.96 14.21 14.79
N GLN A 451 10.68 12.94 15.12
CA GLN A 451 11.65 11.86 14.91
C GLN A 451 11.99 11.69 13.42
N THR A 452 11.00 11.78 12.53
CA THR A 452 11.19 11.68 11.09
C THR A 452 12.10 12.80 10.56
N GLU A 453 11.95 14.02 11.05
CA GLU A 453 12.83 15.15 10.69
C GLU A 453 14.26 14.94 11.18
N GLN A 454 14.45 14.43 12.41
CA GLN A 454 15.78 14.06 12.92
C GLN A 454 16.44 12.94 12.12
N ASP A 455 15.67 11.92 11.72
CA ASP A 455 16.17 10.82 10.89
C ASP A 455 16.53 11.29 9.48
N TYR A 456 15.74 12.22 8.93
CA TYR A 456 16.05 12.89 7.68
C TYR A 456 17.36 13.68 7.77
N ASP A 457 17.57 14.44 8.85
CA ASP A 457 18.82 15.17 9.08
C ASP A 457 20.02 14.23 9.20
N ALA A 458 19.84 13.06 9.83
CA ALA A 458 20.85 12.01 9.87
C ALA A 458 21.19 11.46 8.47
N LEU A 459 20.18 11.29 7.60
CA LEU A 459 20.40 10.91 6.20
C LEU A 459 21.15 12.00 5.42
N VAL A 460 20.78 13.28 5.61
CA VAL A 460 21.46 14.43 5.00
C VAL A 460 22.93 14.48 5.44
N ALA A 461 23.21 14.28 6.74
CA ALA A 461 24.56 14.23 7.27
C ALA A 461 25.36 13.06 6.66
N ALA A 462 24.77 11.87 6.59
CA ALA A 462 25.39 10.70 5.97
C ALA A 462 25.75 10.92 4.49
N ALA A 463 24.87 11.59 3.73
CA ALA A 463 25.14 11.95 2.34
C ALA A 463 26.32 12.94 2.22
N ARG A 464 26.36 13.99 3.05
CA ARG A 464 27.46 14.97 3.07
C ARG A 464 28.80 14.36 3.46
N GLN A 465 28.79 13.36 4.35
CA GLN A 465 29.98 12.64 4.80
C GLN A 465 30.41 11.53 3.83
N GLY A 466 29.65 11.27 2.76
CA GLY A 466 29.94 10.19 1.80
C GLY A 466 29.69 8.78 2.33
N ARG A 467 28.95 8.61 3.44
CA ARG A 467 28.58 7.30 4.00
C ARG A 467 27.58 6.55 3.11
N ILE A 468 26.82 7.27 2.30
CA ILE A 468 25.86 6.73 1.33
C ILE A 468 26.10 7.35 -0.06
N PRO A 469 25.92 6.59 -1.15
CA PRO A 469 26.02 7.14 -2.49
C PRO A 469 24.73 7.89 -2.85
N VAL A 470 24.83 9.03 -3.54
CA VAL A 470 23.68 9.83 -3.95
C VAL A 470 23.85 10.20 -5.43
N ALA A 471 22.81 9.98 -6.23
CA ALA A 471 22.81 10.43 -7.62
C ALA A 471 22.72 11.95 -7.70
N GLU A 472 23.31 12.55 -8.73
CA GLU A 472 22.99 13.94 -9.08
C GLU A 472 21.48 14.08 -9.34
N ALA A 473 20.90 15.23 -9.00
CA ALA A 473 19.46 15.43 -9.09
C ALA A 473 18.96 15.17 -10.52
N VAL A 474 17.98 14.27 -10.66
CA VAL A 474 17.30 13.92 -11.93
C VAL A 474 15.99 14.68 -12.04
#